data_AF-A0A4Z0W501-F1
#
_entry.id   AF-A0A4Z0W501-F1
#
_cell.length_a   1.000
_cell.length_b   1.000
_cell.length_c   1.000
_cell.angle_alpha   90.00
_cell.angle_beta   90.00
_cell.angle_gamma   90.00
#
_symmetry.space_group_name_H-M   'P 1'
#
loop_
_entity.id
_entity.type
_entity.pdbx_description
1 polymer ?
#
loop_
_entity_poly.entity_id
_entity_poly.type
_entity_poly.pdbx_seq_one_letter_code
_entity_poly.pdbx_strand_id
1 'polypeptide(L)'
;MKRFIVLFIILIMSLSFFSMDWGIAFESDFKNSEIEQLSKFNLNLRADLGFLYTYFPVGKDNIITENFESITIYPNNEFKLDDVHLGIYFIREKISFLELKFAVENSVIDLLDYKEYKLLFGVGAFFTNNILIEASMKESIDTFSNDGFKPDIVLGLNFLF
;
A
#
# COMPACT_ATOMS: atom_id res chain seq x y z
N MET A 1 -10.18 6.36 35.01
CA MET A 1 -9.01 6.46 34.11
C MET A 1 -9.18 5.70 32.79
N LYS A 2 -9.36 4.36 32.78
CA LYS A 2 -9.48 3.58 31.52
C LYS A 2 -10.52 4.14 30.51
N ARG A 3 -11.71 4.54 30.98
CA ARG A 3 -12.77 5.13 30.13
C ARG A 3 -12.39 6.49 29.51
N PHE A 4 -11.61 7.30 30.23
CA PHE A 4 -11.10 8.59 29.74
C PHE A 4 -10.01 8.40 28.69
N ILE A 5 -9.13 7.41 28.88
CA ILE A 5 -8.09 7.05 27.90
C ILE A 5 -8.75 6.57 26.59
N VAL A 6 -9.78 5.73 26.68
CA VAL A 6 -10.52 5.27 25.49
C VAL A 6 -11.22 6.43 24.78
N LEU A 7 -11.89 7.34 25.51
CA LEU A 7 -12.50 8.54 24.92
C LEU A 7 -11.46 9.47 24.29
N PHE A 8 -10.28 9.59 24.88
CA PHE A 8 -9.18 10.38 24.34
C PHE A 8 -8.58 9.75 23.08
N ILE A 9 -8.42 8.42 23.04
CA ILE A 9 -8.01 7.68 21.83
C ILE A 9 -9.05 7.85 20.74
N ILE A 10 -10.34 7.67 21.04
CA ILE A 10 -11.43 7.88 20.07
C ILE A 10 -11.43 9.33 19.56
N LEU A 11 -11.23 10.31 20.45
CA LEU A 11 -11.18 11.72 20.09
C LEU A 11 -9.98 12.00 19.16
N ILE A 12 -8.78 11.49 19.49
CA ILE A 12 -7.59 11.63 18.62
C ILE A 12 -7.84 10.96 17.28
N MET A 13 -8.34 9.72 17.26
CA MET A 13 -8.65 9.00 16.03
C MET A 13 -9.71 9.71 15.19
N SER A 14 -10.71 10.32 15.83
CA SER A 14 -11.73 11.10 15.13
C SER A 14 -11.16 12.41 14.58
N LEU A 15 -10.30 13.10 15.33
CA LEU A 15 -9.65 14.33 14.88
C LEU A 15 -8.68 14.07 13.72
N SER A 16 -7.94 12.96 13.74
CA SER A 16 -7.07 12.56 12.63
C SER A 16 -7.84 12.05 11.41
N PHE A 17 -9.07 11.53 11.60
CA PHE A 17 -9.97 11.17 10.49
C PHE A 17 -10.45 12.37 9.68
N PHE A 18 -10.66 13.53 10.32
CA PHE A 18 -11.16 14.74 9.65
C PHE A 18 -10.08 15.60 8.99
N SER A 19 -8.80 15.34 9.26
CA SER A 19 -7.68 16.12 8.72
C SER A 19 -6.89 15.42 7.62
N MET A 20 -7.23 14.16 7.30
CA MET A 20 -6.49 13.36 6.32
C MET A 20 -7.32 13.15 5.06
N ASP A 21 -6.67 13.35 3.91
CA ASP A 21 -7.27 13.24 2.58
C ASP A 21 -7.78 11.81 2.33
N TRP A 22 -8.92 11.71 1.64
CA TRP A 22 -9.43 10.43 1.14
C TRP A 22 -8.92 10.23 -0.28
N GLY A 23 -8.78 8.99 -0.71
CA GLY A 23 -8.16 8.76 -2.01
C GLY A 23 -8.52 7.44 -2.67
N ILE A 24 -8.34 7.42 -3.97
CA ILE A 24 -8.35 6.19 -4.76
C ILE A 24 -7.03 6.14 -5.53
N ALA A 25 -6.29 5.04 -5.41
CA ALA A 25 -5.04 4.87 -6.11
C ALA A 25 -5.02 3.63 -7.00
N PHE A 26 -4.30 3.71 -8.11
CA PHE A 26 -3.85 2.53 -8.85
C PHE A 26 -2.42 2.24 -8.45
N GLU A 27 -2.18 1.03 -7.95
CA GLU A 27 -0.86 0.59 -7.52
C GLU A 27 -0.38 -0.59 -8.36
N SER A 28 0.90 -0.56 -8.73
CA SER A 28 1.63 -1.68 -9.32
C SER A 28 2.64 -2.18 -8.31
N ASP A 29 2.50 -3.43 -7.90
CA ASP A 29 3.37 -4.10 -6.91
C ASP A 29 4.30 -5.07 -7.65
N PHE A 30 5.55 -4.66 -7.85
CA PHE A 30 6.58 -5.42 -8.54
C PHE A 30 7.24 -6.37 -7.56
N LYS A 31 6.97 -7.66 -7.77
CA LYS A 31 7.61 -8.71 -6.99
C LYS A 31 9.08 -8.73 -7.32
N ASN A 32 9.93 -8.79 -6.30
CA ASN A 32 11.36 -9.02 -6.49
C ASN A 32 11.57 -10.47 -6.99
N SER A 33 11.39 -10.72 -8.29
CA SER A 33 11.60 -12.02 -8.92
C SER A 33 13.00 -12.12 -9.49
N GLU A 34 13.77 -13.13 -9.06
CA GLU A 34 15.13 -13.46 -9.53
C GLU A 34 15.21 -13.85 -11.03
N ILE A 35 14.15 -13.65 -11.82
CA ILE A 35 14.08 -14.05 -13.23
C ILE A 35 14.43 -12.84 -14.08
N GLU A 36 15.69 -12.74 -14.50
CA GLU A 36 16.30 -11.63 -15.26
C GLU A 36 15.53 -11.19 -16.53
N GLN A 37 14.61 -12.00 -17.06
CA GLN A 37 13.91 -11.74 -18.33
C GLN A 37 12.45 -11.28 -18.17
N LEU A 38 11.82 -11.42 -17.00
CA LEU A 38 10.39 -11.16 -16.80
C LEU A 38 10.13 -10.51 -15.45
N SER A 39 9.64 -9.26 -15.47
CA SER A 39 9.18 -8.59 -14.25
C SER A 39 7.70 -8.87 -14.02
N LYS A 40 7.38 -9.53 -12.91
CA LYS A 40 5.99 -9.78 -12.49
C LYS A 40 5.47 -8.65 -11.62
N PHE A 41 4.22 -8.25 -11.84
CA PHE A 41 3.58 -7.24 -11.00
C PHE A 41 2.09 -7.51 -10.79
N ASN A 42 1.58 -7.10 -9.64
CA ASN A 42 0.14 -7.05 -9.38
C ASN A 42 -0.37 -5.62 -9.60
N LEU A 43 -1.58 -5.49 -10.13
CA LEU A 43 -2.31 -4.25 -10.23
C LEU A 43 -3.39 -4.22 -9.16
N ASN A 44 -3.36 -3.19 -8.32
CA ASN A 44 -4.30 -3.02 -7.22
C ASN A 44 -5.03 -1.68 -7.34
N LEU A 45 -6.30 -1.68 -6.95
CA LEU A 45 -7.05 -0.49 -6.64
C LEU A 45 -6.96 -0.27 -5.13
N ARG A 46 -6.38 0.84 -4.68
CA ARG A 46 -6.32 1.24 -3.27
C ARG A 46 -7.40 2.25 -2.96
N ALA A 47 -8.05 2.11 -1.82
CA ALA A 47 -8.94 3.13 -1.25
C ALA A 47 -8.34 3.61 0.08
N ASP A 48 -8.09 4.91 0.17
CA ASP A 48 -7.55 5.58 1.35
C ASP A 48 -8.69 6.25 2.12
N LEU A 49 -8.81 5.95 3.41
CA LEU A 49 -9.77 6.49 4.36
C LEU A 49 -9.02 7.04 5.58
N GLY A 50 -8.45 8.23 5.42
CA GLY A 50 -7.63 8.88 6.43
C GLY A 50 -6.33 8.11 6.70
N PHE A 51 -6.19 7.56 7.91
CA PHE A 51 -5.02 6.75 8.30
C PHE A 51 -5.17 5.27 7.92
N LEU A 52 -6.33 4.84 7.42
CA LEU A 52 -6.54 3.48 6.94
C LEU A 52 -6.48 3.45 5.43
N TYR A 53 -6.03 2.35 4.88
CA TYR A 53 -6.22 2.04 3.47
C TYR A 53 -6.53 0.57 3.28
N THR A 54 -7.16 0.25 2.17
CA THR A 54 -7.35 -1.12 1.73
C THR A 54 -7.05 -1.20 0.25
N TYR A 55 -6.51 -2.33 -0.21
CA TYR A 55 -6.33 -2.55 -1.63
C TYR A 55 -7.04 -3.81 -2.11
N PHE A 56 -7.49 -3.72 -3.36
CA PHE A 56 -8.21 -4.75 -4.09
C PHE A 56 -7.42 -5.11 -5.35
N PRO A 57 -6.97 -6.37 -5.51
CA PRO A 57 -6.24 -6.76 -6.69
C PRO A 57 -7.19 -6.84 -7.89
N VAL A 58 -6.93 -5.99 -8.88
CA VAL A 58 -7.68 -5.91 -10.14
C VAL A 58 -6.98 -6.67 -11.26
N GLY A 59 -5.68 -6.92 -11.14
CA GLY A 59 -4.93 -7.80 -12.03
C GLY A 59 -3.77 -8.46 -11.31
N LYS A 60 -3.52 -9.74 -11.56
CA LYS A 60 -2.56 -10.55 -10.81
C LYS A 60 -1.53 -11.21 -11.73
N ASP A 61 -0.30 -11.28 -11.25
CA ASP A 61 0.82 -11.91 -11.97
C ASP A 61 0.96 -11.38 -13.40
N ASN A 62 0.68 -10.08 -13.59
CA ASN A 62 0.91 -9.37 -14.84
C ASN A 62 2.40 -9.38 -15.17
N ILE A 63 2.73 -9.25 -16.45
CA ILE A 63 4.09 -9.44 -16.94
C ILE A 63 4.51 -8.22 -17.74
N ILE A 64 5.68 -7.68 -17.42
CA ILE A 64 6.42 -6.75 -18.29
C ILE A 64 7.64 -7.52 -18.79
N THR A 65 7.79 -7.61 -20.12
CA THR A 65 8.98 -8.17 -20.74
C THR A 65 10.13 -7.17 -20.68
N GLU A 66 11.36 -7.68 -20.83
CA GLU A 66 12.55 -6.85 -20.90
C GLU A 66 12.38 -5.67 -21.88
N ASN A 67 12.95 -4.51 -21.53
CA ASN A 67 12.87 -3.26 -22.30
C ASN A 67 11.45 -2.71 -22.55
N PHE A 68 10.44 -3.14 -21.79
CA PHE A 68 9.03 -2.74 -21.96
C PHE A 68 8.46 -3.05 -23.34
N GLU A 69 9.01 -4.06 -24.04
CA GLU A 69 8.53 -4.46 -25.38
C GLU A 69 7.07 -4.88 -25.37
N SER A 70 6.61 -5.50 -24.28
CA SER A 70 5.22 -5.88 -24.08
C SER A 70 4.82 -5.84 -22.61
N ILE A 71 3.55 -5.49 -22.38
CA ILE A 71 2.89 -5.57 -21.08
C ILE A 71 1.67 -6.47 -21.26
N THR A 72 1.63 -7.57 -20.52
CA THR A 72 0.48 -8.48 -20.50
C THR A 72 -0.25 -8.32 -19.17
N ILE A 73 -1.52 -7.90 -19.24
CA ILE A 73 -2.39 -7.74 -18.08
C ILE A 73 -3.31 -8.95 -17.98
N TYR A 74 -3.33 -9.59 -16.81
CA TYR A 74 -4.25 -10.67 -16.46
C TYR A 74 -5.27 -10.14 -15.45
N PRO A 75 -6.50 -9.81 -15.90
CA PRO A 75 -7.55 -9.34 -15.00
C PRO A 75 -7.86 -10.36 -13.92
N ASN A 76 -8.02 -9.90 -12.69
CA ASN A 76 -8.45 -10.74 -11.60
C ASN A 76 -9.98 -10.87 -11.61
N ASN A 77 -10.50 -11.93 -12.22
CA ASN A 77 -11.93 -12.14 -12.38
C ASN A 77 -12.60 -12.80 -11.16
N GLU A 78 -11.81 -13.30 -10.21
CA GLU A 78 -12.31 -13.96 -9.00
C GLU A 78 -11.93 -13.13 -7.77
N PHE A 79 -12.91 -12.50 -7.14
CA PHE A 79 -12.70 -11.84 -5.86
C PHE A 79 -12.50 -12.90 -4.77
N LYS A 80 -11.34 -12.88 -4.11
CA LYS A 80 -11.07 -13.66 -2.89
C LYS A 80 -10.69 -12.71 -1.77
N LEU A 81 -11.30 -12.89 -0.61
CA LEU A 81 -11.07 -12.02 0.54
C LEU A 81 -9.63 -12.10 1.06
N ASP A 82 -8.96 -13.25 0.87
CA ASP A 82 -7.54 -13.46 1.23
C ASP A 82 -6.61 -12.46 0.52
N ASP A 83 -7.05 -11.97 -0.64
CA ASP A 83 -6.27 -11.06 -1.48
C ASP A 83 -6.51 -9.59 -1.15
N VAL A 84 -7.47 -9.29 -0.27
CA VAL A 84 -7.75 -7.94 0.22
C VAL A 84 -6.90 -7.72 1.46
N HIS A 85 -6.20 -6.60 1.48
CA HIS A 85 -5.42 -6.22 2.65
C HIS A 85 -5.96 -4.93 3.25
N LEU A 86 -5.71 -4.78 4.54
CA LEU A 86 -5.96 -3.57 5.30
C LEU A 86 -4.62 -3.06 5.84
N GLY A 87 -4.36 -1.79 5.59
CA GLY A 87 -3.18 -1.09 6.06
C GLY A 87 -3.51 0.09 6.95
N ILE A 88 -2.56 0.41 7.82
CA ILE A 88 -2.61 1.55 8.73
C ILE A 88 -1.37 2.40 8.48
N TYR A 89 -1.58 3.65 8.09
CA TYR A 89 -0.54 4.66 8.05
C TYR A 89 -0.17 5.08 9.48
N PHE A 90 1.09 4.84 9.86
CA PHE A 90 1.69 5.41 11.06
C PHE A 90 2.25 6.80 10.80
N ILE A 91 2.72 7.03 9.58
CA ILE A 91 3.17 8.33 9.09
C ILE A 91 2.54 8.50 7.70
N ARG A 92 1.92 9.65 7.48
CA ARG A 92 1.53 10.12 6.15
C ARG A 92 1.51 11.63 6.20
N GLU A 93 2.63 12.23 5.80
CA GLU A 93 2.89 13.64 6.03
C GLU A 93 3.25 14.34 4.73
N LYS A 94 2.54 15.43 4.47
CA LYS A 94 2.81 16.31 3.33
C LYS A 94 3.87 17.35 3.72
N ILE A 95 5.00 17.30 3.03
CA ILE A 95 6.10 18.26 3.17
C ILE A 95 6.26 18.98 1.83
N SER A 96 5.63 20.15 1.72
CA SER A 96 5.57 20.92 0.47
C SER A 96 4.89 20.11 -0.65
N PHE A 97 5.59 19.85 -1.75
CA PHE A 97 5.13 19.03 -2.87
C PHE A 97 5.43 17.53 -2.69
N LEU A 98 6.03 17.12 -1.57
CA LEU A 98 6.34 15.73 -1.29
C LEU A 98 5.41 15.14 -0.23
N GLU A 99 5.15 13.84 -0.30
CA GLU A 99 4.53 13.04 0.77
C GLU A 99 5.56 12.03 1.28
N LEU A 100 5.65 11.87 2.60
CA LEU A 100 6.33 10.74 3.23
C LEU A 100 5.31 9.83 3.86
N LYS A 101 5.40 8.52 3.61
CA LYS A 101 4.50 7.54 4.21
C LYS A 101 5.23 6.34 4.80
N PHE A 102 4.72 5.89 5.93
CA PHE A 102 5.08 4.64 6.57
C PHE A 102 3.80 3.95 7.05
N ALA A 103 3.64 2.69 6.68
CA ALA A 103 2.48 1.89 7.01
C ALA A 103 2.83 0.45 7.38
N VAL A 104 1.90 -0.17 8.09
CA VAL A 104 1.85 -1.63 8.29
C VAL A 104 0.56 -2.13 7.67
N GLU A 105 0.62 -3.22 6.92
CA GLU A 105 -0.55 -3.86 6.34
C GLU A 105 -0.55 -5.37 6.54
N ASN A 106 -1.73 -5.97 6.47
CA ASN A 106 -1.92 -7.42 6.48
C ASN A 106 -3.13 -7.82 5.63
N SER A 107 -3.22 -9.10 5.25
CA SER A 107 -4.45 -9.64 4.68
C SER A 107 -5.59 -9.50 5.68
N VAL A 108 -6.81 -9.21 5.18
CA VAL A 108 -8.01 -9.06 6.03
C VAL A 108 -8.29 -10.34 6.82
N ILE A 109 -7.96 -11.51 6.26
CA ILE A 109 -8.20 -12.80 6.91
C ILE A 109 -7.16 -13.07 8.00
N ASP A 110 -5.94 -12.56 7.84
CA ASP A 110 -4.81 -12.77 8.75
C ASP A 110 -4.51 -11.56 9.64
N LEU A 111 -5.46 -10.63 9.80
CA LEU A 111 -5.30 -9.40 10.59
C LEU A 111 -4.79 -9.60 12.02
N LEU A 112 -5.01 -10.78 12.61
CA LEU A 112 -4.55 -11.12 13.95
C LEU A 112 -3.21 -11.87 13.97
N ASP A 113 -2.71 -12.35 12.83
CA ASP A 113 -1.42 -13.01 12.72
C ASP A 113 -0.31 -12.01 12.41
N TYR A 114 0.52 -11.74 13.42
CA TYR A 114 1.54 -10.70 13.32
C TYR A 114 2.69 -11.06 12.38
N LYS A 115 2.86 -12.33 12.02
CA LYS A 115 3.97 -12.77 11.16
C LYS A 115 3.77 -12.37 9.70
N GLU A 116 2.53 -12.13 9.30
CA GLU A 116 2.14 -11.76 7.94
C GLU A 116 2.13 -10.24 7.70
N TYR A 117 2.49 -9.44 8.73
CA TYR A 117 2.56 -7.99 8.58
C TYR A 117 3.63 -7.60 7.56
N LYS A 118 3.24 -6.74 6.63
CA LYS A 118 4.13 -6.07 5.69
C LYS A 118 4.35 -4.63 6.11
N LEU A 119 5.60 -4.21 6.04
CA LEU A 119 6.03 -2.84 6.23
C LEU A 119 6.06 -2.15 4.88
N LEU A 120 5.44 -0.99 4.78
CA LEU A 120 5.47 -0.14 3.59
C LEU A 120 6.13 1.19 3.95
N PHE A 121 7.18 1.55 3.24
CA PHE A 121 7.84 2.85 3.33
C PHE A 121 7.85 3.49 1.95
N GLY A 122 7.39 4.73 1.83
CA GLY A 122 7.28 5.36 0.53
C GLY A 122 7.38 6.87 0.56
N VAL A 123 7.59 7.39 -0.63
CA VAL A 123 7.58 8.81 -0.92
C VAL A 123 6.60 9.07 -2.07
N GLY A 124 6.03 10.26 -2.11
CA GLY A 124 5.22 10.70 -3.23
C GLY A 124 5.51 12.13 -3.62
N ALA A 125 5.17 12.50 -4.85
CA ALA A 125 5.25 13.84 -5.38
C ALA A 125 3.87 14.30 -5.88
N PHE A 126 3.39 15.42 -5.35
CA PHE A 126 2.15 16.06 -5.76
C PHE A 126 2.38 16.77 -7.10
N PHE A 127 1.65 16.36 -8.13
CA PHE A 127 1.62 17.06 -9.41
C PHE A 127 0.57 18.18 -9.42
N THR A 128 -0.54 17.94 -8.71
CA THR A 128 -1.57 18.94 -8.39
C THR A 128 -1.99 18.76 -6.94
N ASN A 129 -2.92 19.57 -6.43
CA ASN A 129 -3.45 19.38 -5.08
C ASN A 129 -4.12 18.01 -4.88
N ASN A 130 -4.58 17.37 -5.96
CA ASN A 130 -5.42 16.17 -5.88
C ASN A 130 -4.79 14.96 -6.59
N ILE A 131 -3.58 15.08 -7.15
CA ILE A 131 -2.91 14.00 -7.87
C ILE A 131 -1.52 13.82 -7.28
N LEU A 132 -1.27 12.62 -6.77
CA LEU A 132 -0.04 12.22 -6.13
C LEU A 132 0.54 10.99 -6.84
N ILE A 133 1.80 11.07 -7.26
CA ILE A 133 2.54 9.94 -7.80
C ILE A 133 3.42 9.40 -6.67
N GLU A 134 3.35 8.11 -6.40
CA GLU A 134 3.96 7.46 -5.26
C GLU A 134 4.95 6.38 -5.70
N ALA A 135 6.06 6.27 -4.98
CA ALA A 135 7.00 5.17 -5.06
C ALA A 135 7.30 4.67 -3.65
N SER A 136 7.13 3.38 -3.43
CA SER A 136 7.28 2.75 -2.11
C SER A 136 8.04 1.45 -2.21
N MET A 137 8.60 1.04 -1.08
CA MET A 137 9.13 -0.29 -0.84
C MET A 137 8.20 -0.98 0.14
N LYS A 138 7.90 -2.24 -0.14
CA LYS A 138 7.07 -3.08 0.71
C LYS A 138 7.81 -4.38 1.03
N GLU A 139 7.82 -4.77 2.30
CA GLU A 139 8.55 -5.96 2.74
C GLU A 139 7.79 -6.68 3.87
N SER A 140 7.78 -8.01 3.86
CA SER A 140 7.24 -8.79 4.97
C SER A 140 8.21 -8.79 6.16
N ILE A 141 7.69 -8.67 7.38
CA ILE A 141 8.51 -8.78 8.60
C ILE A 141 9.24 -10.13 8.66
N ASP A 142 8.57 -11.21 8.23
CA ASP A 142 9.16 -12.55 8.23
C ASP A 142 10.30 -12.67 7.22
N THR A 143 10.09 -12.20 5.98
CA THR A 143 11.14 -12.17 4.94
C THR A 143 12.33 -11.33 5.39
N PHE A 144 12.09 -10.13 5.94
CA PHE A 144 13.15 -9.27 6.46
C PHE A 144 13.98 -9.96 7.55
N SER A 145 13.32 -10.71 8.45
CA SER A 145 13.98 -11.41 9.55
C SER A 145 14.75 -12.65 9.10
N ASN A 146 14.26 -13.37 8.09
CA ASN A 146 14.80 -14.69 7.70
C ASN A 146 15.75 -14.59 6.50
N ASP A 147 15.39 -13.83 5.48
CA ASP A 147 16.08 -13.75 4.18
C ASP A 147 16.81 -12.41 3.95
N GLY A 148 16.63 -11.45 4.86
CA GLY A 148 17.16 -10.10 4.76
C GLY A 148 16.27 -9.15 3.95
N PHE A 149 16.78 -7.96 3.65
CA PHE A 149 16.02 -6.91 2.97
C PHE A 149 15.93 -7.18 1.45
N LYS A 150 14.73 -7.52 0.96
CA LYS A 150 14.42 -7.85 -0.44
C LYS A 150 13.06 -7.26 -0.85
N PRO A 151 12.86 -5.93 -0.74
CA PRO A 151 11.54 -5.34 -0.83
C PRO A 151 10.93 -5.48 -2.23
N ASP A 152 9.62 -5.63 -2.26
CA ASP A 152 8.81 -5.36 -3.44
C ASP A 152 8.75 -3.84 -3.69
N ILE A 153 8.74 -3.45 -4.97
CA ILE A 153 8.63 -2.04 -5.36
C ILE A 153 7.18 -1.75 -5.70
N VAL A 154 6.60 -0.74 -5.05
CA VAL A 154 5.22 -0.31 -5.29
C VAL A 154 5.22 1.06 -5.96
N LEU A 155 4.62 1.14 -7.14
CA LEU A 155 4.38 2.41 -7.84
C LEU A 155 2.90 2.74 -7.81
N GLY A 156 2.54 3.95 -7.40
CA GLY A 156 1.15 4.37 -7.21
C GLY A 156 0.82 5.66 -7.94
N LEU A 157 -0.41 5.75 -8.44
CA LEU A 157 -1.06 7.00 -8.86
C LEU A 157 -2.32 7.20 -8.03
N ASN A 158 -2.32 8.20 -7.16
CA ASN A 158 -3.38 8.46 -6.20
C ASN A 158 -4.16 9.74 -6.54
N PHE A 159 -5.49 9.63 -6.52
CA PHE A 159 -6.45 10.71 -6.69
C PHE A 159 -7.09 11.03 -5.34
N LEU A 160 -6.81 12.24 -4.83
CA LEU A 160 -7.19 12.68 -3.49
C LEU A 160 -8.42 13.59 -3.52
N PHE A 161 -9.25 13.50 -2.47
CA PHE A 161 -10.53 14.21 -2.30
C PHE A 161 -10.67 14.79 -0.90
#